data_AF-A0A840U5R0-F1
#
_entry.id   AF-A0A840U5R0-F1
#
_cell.length_a   1.000
_cell.length_b   1.000
_cell.length_c   1.000
_cell.angle_alpha   90.00
_cell.angle_beta   90.00
_cell.angle_gamma   90.00
#
_symmetry.space_group_name_H-M   'P 1'
#
loop_
_entity.id
_entity.type
_entity.pdbx_description
1 polymer ?
#
loop_
_entity_poly.entity_id
_entity_poly.type
_entity_poly.pdbx_seq_one_letter_code
_entity_poly.pdbx_strand_id
1 'polypeptide(L)' 'MALSKSSLKGRIISEMEGIGFKSTGQYSWVEELAEALANAVVDEVQQNAQVPVTSGSSAGTYQVE' A
#
# COMPACT_ATOMS: atom_id res chain seq x y z
N MET A 1 8.40 3.80 8.35
CA MET A 1 7.83 4.65 7.28
C MET A 1 8.05 4.03 5.89
N ALA A 2 8.02 2.70 5.81
CA ALA A 2 7.81 1.94 4.58
C ALA A 2 6.31 1.62 4.57
N LEU A 3 5.64 1.87 3.45
CA LEU A 3 4.22 1.58 3.15
C LEU A 3 3.40 0.88 4.25
N SER A 4 2.63 1.65 5.02
CA SER A 4 1.65 1.07 5.96
C SER A 4 0.36 0.74 5.23
N LYS A 5 -0.04 -0.54 5.23
CA LYS A 5 -1.31 -1.04 4.67
C LYS A 5 -2.51 -0.25 5.19
N SER A 6 -2.55 0.08 6.48
CA SER A 6 -3.62 0.88 7.07
C SER A 6 -3.64 2.33 6.59
N SER A 7 -2.46 2.96 6.46
CA SER A 7 -2.38 4.31 5.90
C SER A 7 -2.79 4.35 4.43
N LEU A 8 -2.48 3.31 3.64
CA LEU A 8 -2.87 3.23 2.24
C LEU A 8 -4.37 2.98 2.09
N LYS A 9 -4.93 2.06 2.89
CA LYS A 9 -6.39 1.80 2.96
C LYS A 9 -7.15 3.10 3.22
N GLY A 10 -6.76 3.86 4.25
CA GLY A 10 -7.41 5.13 4.59
C GLY A 10 -7.39 6.15 3.44
N ARG A 11 -6.27 6.27 2.71
CA ARG A 11 -6.19 7.14 1.53
C ARG A 11 -7.11 6.67 0.41
N ILE A 12 -7.13 5.37 0.12
CA ILE A 12 -8.01 4.80 -0.92
C ILE A 12 -9.48 5.11 -0.60
N ILE A 13 -9.90 4.95 0.66
CA ILE A 13 -11.25 5.28 1.10
C ILE A 13 -11.54 6.78 0.88
N SER A 14 -10.64 7.68 1.29
CA SER A 14 -10.83 9.12 1.08
C SER A 14 -10.95 9.52 -0.40
N GLU A 15 -10.15 8.92 -1.27
CA GLU A 15 -10.26 9.15 -2.73
C GLU A 15 -11.58 8.62 -3.28
N MET A 16 -12.02 7.43 -2.85
CA MET A 16 -13.30 6.85 -3.25
C MET A 16 -14.49 7.70 -2.76
N GLU A 17 -14.43 8.24 -1.55
CA GLU A 17 -15.44 9.18 -1.05
C GLU A 17 -15.44 10.49 -1.84
N GLY A 18 -14.26 10.99 -2.24
CA GLY A 18 -14.10 12.21 -3.04
C GLY A 18 -14.77 12.12 -4.42
N ILE A 19 -14.86 10.92 -5.01
CA ILE A 19 -15.57 10.68 -6.28
C ILE A 19 -17.03 10.24 -6.09
N GLY A 20 -17.52 10.18 -4.85
CA GLY A 20 -18.94 9.98 -4.52
C GLY A 20 -19.31 8.57 -4.06
N PHE A 21 -18.36 7.68 -3.79
CA PHE A 21 -18.65 6.42 -3.10
C PHE A 21 -19.00 6.68 -1.64
N LYS A 22 -19.82 5.81 -1.06
CA LYS A 22 -20.07 5.79 0.38
C LYS A 22 -19.30 4.65 1.00
N SER A 23 -18.41 4.95 1.93
CA SER A 23 -17.69 3.95 2.75
C SER A 23 -18.59 3.12 3.65
N THR A 24 -19.83 3.56 3.86
CA THR A 24 -20.79 2.94 4.76
C THR A 24 -22.11 2.62 4.05
N GLY A 25 -22.73 1.51 4.46
CA GLY A 25 -24.03 1.05 3.95
C GLY A 25 -24.07 -0.47 3.78
N GLN A 26 -25.26 -1.06 3.81
CA GLN A 26 -25.47 -2.52 3.72
C GLN A 26 -24.85 -3.17 2.46
N TYR A 27 -24.67 -2.39 1.39
CA TYR A 27 -24.07 -2.82 0.13
C TYR A 27 -22.81 -2.01 -0.21
N SER A 28 -22.20 -1.32 0.75
CA SER A 28 -20.90 -0.72 0.53
C SER A 28 -19.84 -1.79 0.64
N TRP A 29 -18.96 -1.85 -0.36
CA TRP A 29 -17.79 -2.72 -0.40
C TRP A 29 -16.49 -1.90 -0.39
N VAL A 30 -16.59 -0.60 -0.11
CA VAL A 30 -15.48 0.35 -0.23
C VAL A 30 -14.39 0.00 0.77
N GLU A 31 -14.76 -0.35 2.00
CA GLU A 31 -13.82 -0.74 3.06
C GLU A 31 -13.06 -2.03 2.70
N GLU A 32 -13.78 -3.07 2.27
CA GLU A 32 -13.21 -4.37 1.90
C GLU A 32 -12.36 -4.26 0.62
N LEU A 33 -12.80 -3.47 -0.36
CA LEU A 33 -12.04 -3.22 -1.58
C LEU A 33 -10.77 -2.41 -1.28
N ALA A 34 -10.87 -1.36 -0.47
CA ALA A 34 -9.72 -0.56 -0.08
C ALA A 34 -8.70 -1.38 0.71
N GLU A 35 -9.15 -2.31 1.56
CA GLU A 35 -8.29 -3.22 2.29
C GLU A 35 -7.58 -4.21 1.37
N ALA A 36 -8.29 -4.85 0.46
CA ALA A 36 -7.71 -5.77 -0.51
C ALA A 36 -6.67 -5.07 -1.40
N LEU A 37 -7.00 -3.87 -1.91
CA LEU A 37 -6.09 -3.07 -2.71
C LEU A 37 -4.86 -2.62 -1.92
N ALA A 38 -5.05 -2.12 -0.70
CA ALA A 38 -3.94 -1.70 0.13
C ALA A 38 -2.99 -2.86 0.44
N ASN A 39 -3.53 -4.04 0.72
CA ASN A 39 -2.71 -5.23 0.98
C ASN A 39 -1.92 -5.62 -0.27
N ALA A 40 -2.58 -5.80 -1.42
CA ALA A 40 -1.95 -6.23 -2.66
C ALA A 40 -0.87 -5.24 -3.14
N VAL A 41 -1.14 -3.93 -3.08
CA VAL A 41 -0.19 -2.91 -3.53
C VAL A 41 1.03 -2.84 -2.62
N VAL A 42 0.85 -2.90 -1.30
CA VAL A 42 2.00 -2.91 -0.38
C VAL A 42 2.82 -4.17 -0.57
N ASP A 43 2.18 -5.33 -0.70
CA ASP A 43 2.86 -6.60 -0.87
C ASP A 43 3.64 -6.66 -2.20
N GLU A 44 3.06 -6.17 -3.30
CA GLU A 44 3.74 -6.08 -4.60
C GLU A 44 4.95 -5.15 -4.54
N VAL A 45 4.79 -3.95 -3.96
CA VAL A 45 5.89 -2.99 -3.85
C VAL A 45 7.01 -3.53 -2.97
N GLN A 46 6.69 -4.17 -1.84
CA GLN A 46 7.68 -4.72 -0.92
C GLN A 46 8.43 -5.91 -1.55
N GLN A 47 7.74 -6.80 -2.25
CA GLN A 47 8.36 -7.92 -2.97
C GLN A 47 9.32 -7.46 -4.08
N ASN A 48 8.98 -6.39 -4.80
CA ASN A 48 9.78 -5.89 -5.92
C ASN A 48 10.82 -4.84 -5.51
N ALA A 49 10.68 -4.25 -4.32
CA ALA A 49 11.56 -3.18 -3.85
C ALA A 49 12.98 -3.71 -3.61
N GLN A 50 13.94 -3.05 -4.27
CA GLN A 50 15.35 -3.33 -4.16
C GLN A 50 16.09 -2.05 -3.78
N VAL A 51 16.95 -2.14 -2.77
CA VAL A 51 17.80 -1.04 -2.33
C VAL A 51 19.22 -1.30 -2.83
N PRO A 52 19.71 -0.53 -3.80
CA PRO A 52 21.11 -0.57 -4.20
C PRO A 52 21.96 0.21 -3.18
N VAL A 53 22.89 -0.46 -2.52
CA VAL A 53 23.94 0.15 -1.71
C VAL A 53 25.15 0.38 -2.60
N THR A 54 25.42 1.64 -2.93
CA THR A 54 26.38 2.03 -3.97
C THR A 54 27.82 2.18 -3.48
N SER A 55 28.08 2.11 -2.17
CA SER A 55 29.43 2.21 -1.60
C SER A 55 29.55 1.59 -0.20
N GLY A 56 30.78 1.31 0.23
CA GLY A 56 31.10 0.70 1.52
C GLY A 56 31.27 -0.82 1.46
N SER A 57 31.65 -1.43 2.59
CA SER A 57 31.84 -2.88 2.72
C SER A 57 30.55 -3.71 2.56
N SER A 58 29.40 -3.04 2.53
CA SER A 58 28.08 -3.63 2.31
C SER A 58 27.49 -3.21 0.95
N ALA A 59 28.34 -2.94 -0.05
CA ALA A 59 27.88 -2.65 -1.39
C ALA A 59 27.18 -3.88 -2.00
N GLY A 60 26.00 -3.67 -2.58
CA GLY A 60 25.14 -4.74 -3.11
C GLY A 60 23.69 -4.30 -3.26
N THR A 61 22.88 -5.15 -3.88
CA THR A 61 21.42 -4.93 -3.99
C THR A 61 20.71 -5.79 -2.97
N TYR A 62 19.87 -5.19 -2.14
CA TYR A 62 19.15 -5.86 -1.06
C TYR A 62 17.65 -5.76 -1.32
N GLN A 63 16.90 -6.83 -1.05
CA GLN A 63 15.44 -6.73 -1.02
C GLN A 63 14.99 -5.98 0.23
N VAL A 64 13.91 -5.22 0.09
CA VAL A 64 13.28 -4.52 1.22
C VAL A 64 12.33 -5.50 1.91
N GLU A 65 12.64 -5.84 3.16
CA GLU A 65 11.72 -6.56 4.06
C GLU A 65 10.87 -5.62 4.92
#